data_AF-T1C773-F1
#
_entry.id   AF-T1C773-F1
#
_cell.length_a   1.000
_cell.length_b   1.000
_cell.length_c   1.000
_cell.angle_alpha   90.00
_cell.angle_beta   90.00
_cell.angle_gamma   90.00
#
_symmetry.space_group_name_H-M   'P 1'
#
loop_
_entity.id
_entity.type
_entity.pdbx_description
1 polymer ?
#
loop_
_entity_poly.entity_id
_entity_poly.type
_entity_poly.pdbx_seq_one_letter_code
_entity_poly.pdbx_strand_id
1 'polypeptide(L)' 'TDLWTLRRIAAVLEREWGVHYTKSGTWVLLQRSGFSWQRPSRQAREKDLVRVAHWKRYTWPRLKKKPGTVGP' A
#
# COMPACT_ATOMS: atom_id res chain seq x y z
N THR A 1 9.02 -7.71 -2.89
CA THR A 1 8.00 -7.03 -3.71
C THR A 1 6.68 -7.76 -3.55
N ASP A 2 5.74 -7.14 -2.83
CA ASP A 2 4.43 -7.74 -2.49
C ASP A 2 3.35 -7.42 -3.54
N LEU A 3 3.74 -7.43 -4.81
CA LEU A 3 2.86 -7.02 -5.90
C LEU A 3 2.08 -8.22 -6.44
N TRP A 4 0.78 -8.02 -6.62
CA TRP A 4 -0.07 -8.90 -7.40
C TRP A 4 0.12 -8.60 -8.88
N THR A 5 0.87 -9.46 -9.56
CA THR A 5 1.01 -9.45 -11.02
C THR A 5 -0.02 -10.39 -11.63
N LEU A 6 -0.40 -10.16 -12.89
CA LEU A 6 -1.31 -11.07 -13.62
C LEU A 6 -0.83 -12.53 -13.58
N ARG A 7 0.48 -12.76 -13.65
CA ARG A 7 1.06 -14.11 -13.53
C ARG A 7 0.81 -14.75 -12.16
N ARG A 8 0.95 -13.97 -11.08
CA ARG A 8 0.67 -14.44 -9.72
C ARG A 8 -0.82 -14.72 -9.51
N ILE A 9 -1.68 -13.86 -10.06
CA ILE A 9 -3.12 -14.04 -10.00
C ILE A 9 -3.50 -15.33 -10.75
N ALA A 10 -2.98 -15.53 -11.98
CA ALA A 10 -3.22 -16.76 -12.75
C ALA A 10 -2.80 -18.03 -11.99
N ALA A 11 -1.63 -18.00 -11.33
CA ALA A 11 -1.16 -19.14 -10.54
C ALA A 11 -2.06 -19.42 -9.30
N VAL A 12 -2.62 -18.38 -8.67
CA VAL A 12 -3.61 -18.57 -7.60
C VAL A 12 -4.92 -19.11 -8.15
N LEU A 13 -5.37 -18.60 -9.31
CA LEU A 13 -6.59 -19.10 -9.96
C LEU A 13 -6.48 -20.60 -10.26
N GLU A 14 -5.33 -21.02 -10.76
CA GLU A 14 -5.04 -22.42 -11.05
C GLU A 14 -4.94 -23.27 -9.77
N ARG A 15 -4.30 -22.77 -8.71
CA ARG A 15 -4.19 -23.50 -7.44
C ARG A 15 -5.54 -23.68 -6.73
N GLU A 16 -6.34 -22.63 -6.65
CA GLU A 16 -7.57 -22.63 -5.85
C GLU A 16 -8.77 -23.18 -6.61
N TRP A 17 -8.83 -22.99 -7.94
CA TRP A 17 -9.97 -23.41 -8.76
C TRP A 17 -9.62 -24.40 -9.88
N GLY A 18 -8.35 -24.74 -10.09
CA GLY A 18 -7.94 -25.67 -11.14
C GLY A 18 -8.05 -25.11 -12.56
N VAL A 19 -8.32 -23.81 -12.72
CA VAL A 19 -8.52 -23.17 -14.03
C VAL A 19 -7.26 -22.42 -14.46
N HIS A 20 -6.72 -22.79 -15.61
CA HIS A 20 -5.59 -22.10 -16.20
C HIS A 20 -6.05 -20.93 -17.08
N TYR A 21 -5.50 -19.73 -16.81
CA TYR A 21 -5.70 -18.55 -17.64
C TYR A 21 -4.38 -18.06 -18.23
N THR A 22 -4.40 -17.68 -19.50
CA THR A 22 -3.31 -16.88 -20.08
C THR A 22 -3.24 -15.51 -19.40
N LYS A 23 -2.11 -14.80 -19.52
CA LYS A 23 -1.95 -13.44 -18.97
C LYS A 23 -3.06 -12.49 -19.44
N SER A 24 -3.40 -12.52 -20.74
CA SER A 24 -4.47 -11.72 -21.33
C SER A 24 -5.85 -12.14 -20.82
N GLY A 25 -6.10 -13.46 -20.73
CA GLY A 25 -7.36 -13.99 -20.18
C GLY A 25 -7.58 -13.59 -18.72
N THR A 26 -6.51 -13.62 -17.92
CA THR A 26 -6.52 -13.18 -16.52
C THR A 26 -6.90 -11.70 -16.42
N TRP A 27 -6.38 -10.85 -17.31
CA TRP A 27 -6.74 -9.43 -17.33
C TRP A 27 -8.22 -9.21 -17.68
N VAL A 28 -8.72 -9.89 -18.72
CA VAL A 28 -10.13 -9.80 -19.11
C VAL A 28 -11.05 -10.29 -17.99
N LEU A 29 -10.70 -11.37 -17.30
CA LEU A 29 -11.43 -11.87 -16.15
C LEU A 29 -11.54 -10.81 -15.05
N LEU A 30 -10.41 -10.18 -14.69
CA LEU A 30 -10.36 -9.14 -13.67
C LEU A 30 -11.18 -7.91 -14.06
N GLN A 31 -11.15 -7.50 -15.33
CA GLN A 31 -12.00 -6.40 -15.82
C GLN A 31 -13.50 -6.73 -15.68
N ARG A 32 -13.89 -7.95 -16.06
CA ARG A 32 -15.29 -8.41 -15.97
C ARG A 32 -15.79 -8.55 -14.54
N SER A 33 -14.91 -8.81 -13.57
CA SER A 33 -15.26 -8.87 -12.15
C SER A 33 -15.22 -7.51 -11.44
N GLY A 34 -14.96 -6.41 -12.17
CA GLY A 34 -14.85 -5.08 -11.59
C GLY A 34 -13.58 -4.86 -10.78
N PHE A 35 -12.59 -5.75 -10.92
CA PHE A 35 -11.33 -5.66 -10.19
C PHE A 35 -10.46 -4.54 -10.77
N SER A 36 -10.21 -3.52 -9.97
CA SER A 36 -9.32 -2.41 -10.33
C SER A 36 -7.89 -2.65 -9.81
N TRP A 37 -6.91 -2.01 -10.45
CA TRP A 37 -5.53 -2.08 -9.99
C TRP A 37 -5.39 -1.40 -8.62
N GLN A 38 -5.21 -2.20 -7.57
CA GLN A 38 -5.01 -1.71 -6.21
C GLN A 38 -3.55 -1.30 -6.03
N ARG A 39 -3.31 0.01 -5.91
CA ARG A 39 -1.99 0.52 -5.56
C ARG A 39 -1.67 0.06 -4.14
N PRO A 40 -0.57 -0.69 -3.91
CA PRO A 40 -0.18 -1.06 -2.57
C PRO A 40 -0.01 0.21 -1.73
N SER A 41 -0.51 0.18 -0.50
CA SER A 41 -0.25 1.23 0.47
C SER A 41 1.26 1.44 0.57
N ARG A 42 1.70 2.70 0.39
CA ARG A 42 3.11 3.09 0.60
C ARG A 42 3.39 3.16 2.10
N GLN A 43 3.31 2.01 2.76
CA GLN A 43 3.59 1.84 4.17
C GLN A 43 4.92 1.12 4.31
N ALA A 44 5.87 1.76 5.00
CA ALA A 44 7.07 1.06 5.44
C ALA A 44 6.64 -0.10 6.36
N ARG A 45 7.28 -1.26 6.20
CA ARG A 45 6.98 -2.45 7.04
C ARG A 45 7.19 -2.17 8.53
N GLU A 46 8.13 -1.27 8.86
CA GLU A 46 8.47 -0.84 10.22
C GLU A 46 7.54 0.24 10.80
N LYS A 47 6.51 0.66 10.06
CA LYS A 47 5.66 1.79 10.46
C LYS A 47 4.82 1.44 11.68
N ASP A 48 5.29 1.86 12.85
CA ASP A 48 4.52 1.89 14.09
C ASP A 48 3.51 3.06 14.07
N LEU A 49 2.23 2.72 13.96
CA LEU A 49 1.14 3.69 13.87
C LEU A 49 0.99 4.52 15.16
N VAL A 50 1.28 3.93 16.32
CA VAL A 50 1.22 4.61 17.62
C VAL A 50 2.33 5.65 17.70
N ARG A 51 3.56 5.28 17.33
CA ARG A 51 4.71 6.20 17.30
C ARG A 51 4.52 7.33 16.29
N VAL A 52 3.95 7.04 15.11
CA VAL A 52 3.61 8.06 14.12
C VAL A 52 2.54 9.02 14.65
N ALA A 53 1.49 8.52 15.29
CA ALA A 53 0.44 9.36 15.85
C ALA A 53 0.98 10.27 16.96
N HIS A 54 1.78 9.71 17.87
CA HIS A 54 2.46 10.47 18.92
C HIS A 54 3.37 11.56 18.33
N TRP A 55 4.22 11.21 17.37
CA TRP A 55 5.12 12.17 16.73
C TRP A 55 4.36 13.33 16.06
N LYS A 56 3.28 13.02 15.33
CA LYS A 56 2.42 14.05 14.71
C LYS A 56 1.76 14.97 15.74
N ARG A 57 1.35 14.43 16.89
CA ARG A 57 0.66 15.21 17.94
C ARG A 57 1.61 16.09 18.75
N TYR A 58 2.79 15.58 19.10
CA TYR A 58 3.66 16.24 20.07
C TYR A 58 4.94 16.81 19.47
N THR A 59 5.58 16.08 18.56
CA THR A 59 6.89 16.46 18.03
C THR A 59 6.76 17.44 16.87
N TRP A 60 5.86 17.16 15.93
CA TRP A 60 5.67 18.00 14.76
C TRP A 60 5.28 19.46 15.07
N PRO A 61 4.33 19.75 15.99
CA PRO A 61 4.00 21.12 16.34
C PRO A 61 5.14 21.85 17.05
N ARG A 62 5.95 21.14 17.86
CA ARG A 62 7.13 21.71 18.53
C ARG A 62 8.20 22.12 17.53
N LEU A 63 8.48 21.27 16.54
CA LEU A 63 9.44 21.57 15.47
C LEU A 63 8.98 22.70 14.55
N LYS A 64 7.66 22.86 14.36
CA LYS A 64 7.10 23.96 13.57
C LYS A 64 7.18 25.32 14.26
N LYS A 65 7.27 25.38 15.58
CA LYS A 65 7.54 26.64 16.28
C LYS A 65 8.97 27.03 15.97
N LYS A 66 9.16 28.11 15.19
CA LYS A 66 10.47 28.77 15.11
C LYS A 66 10.89 29.08 16.55
N PRO A 67 12.14 28.83 16.98
CA PRO A 67 12.58 29.33 18.27
C PRO A 67 12.34 30.83 18.24
N GLY A 68 11.44 31.30 19.12
CA GLY A 68 11.17 32.72 19.23
C GLY A 68 12.51 33.38 19.50
N THR A 69 12.88 34.36 18.69
CA THR A 69 14.04 35.21 18.95
C THR A 69 13.88 35.74 20.36
N VAL A 70 14.62 35.16 21.32
CA VAL A 70 14.78 35.76 22.65
C VAL A 70 15.70 36.94 22.40
N GLY A 71 15.10 38.08 22.08
CA GLY A 71 15.80 39.36 22.10
C GLY A 71 16.05 39.79 23.56
N PRO A 72 17.14 40.53 23.82
CA PRO A 72 17.39 41.11 25.13
C PRO A 72 16.30 42.10 25.56
#